data_AF-A0A9E1W443-F1
#
_entry.id   AF-A0A9E1W443-F1
#
_cell.length_a   1.000
_cell.length_b   1.000
_cell.length_c   1.000
_cell.angle_alpha   90.00
_cell.angle_beta   90.00
_cell.angle_gamma   90.00
#
_symmetry.space_group_name_H-M   'P 1'
#
loop_
_entity.id
_entity.type
_entity.pdbx_description
1 polymer ?
#
loop_
_entity_poly.entity_id
_entity_poly.type
_entity_poly.pdbx_seq_one_letter_code
_entity_poly.pdbx_strand_id
1 'polypeptide(L)'
;MSMQQVRLELDSNVRRSSNGTALMGGSPFRLIRLSAAGSQLLNDWLTGTATLASSEATKLRDRLIRGGMVHPVFSPVPTNSPEVTSAFVVPVHNDSDGLDRLLGVLRSYSPESQIVVVDDASADVSSVAAIVAAHGADLVHHDVNRGPAAARNTGWRNVLQPKVTSPGDVTFRPEVMVFVDADVVPRAAAIQTLLAHFVDPAVSVVAPRVAAEPGADRIAAYEADNSPLDMGSDAALVFPGTRTSYVPSAMLVVRTNMLEGVGGFDEAMRYGEDVDMVWRLIQHGHLVRFEPAAVVHHRNRPSVAAFARQRFTYGSSAA
;
A
#
# COMPACT_ATOMS: atom_id res chain seq x y z
N MET A 1 -15.49 -7.74 -23.35
CA MET A 1 -15.14 -7.09 -22.07
C MET A 1 -16.35 -7.20 -21.16
N SER A 2 -16.23 -7.97 -20.06
CA SER A 2 -17.27 -8.03 -19.02
C SER A 2 -17.52 -6.61 -18.50
N MET A 3 -18.77 -6.15 -18.47
CA MET A 3 -19.12 -4.88 -17.84
C MET A 3 -18.84 -5.00 -16.35
N GLN A 4 -17.76 -4.35 -15.88
CA GLN A 4 -17.35 -4.42 -14.49
C GLN A 4 -18.43 -3.76 -13.62
N GLN A 5 -19.09 -4.55 -12.78
CA GLN A 5 -19.98 -4.02 -11.75
C GLN A 5 -19.18 -3.06 -10.88
N VAL A 6 -19.72 -1.87 -10.65
CA VAL A 6 -19.08 -0.85 -9.83
C VAL A 6 -19.86 -0.74 -8.53
N ARG A 7 -19.20 -1.13 -7.45
CA ARG A 7 -19.68 -0.89 -6.10
C ARG A 7 -18.84 0.21 -5.47
N LEU A 8 -19.50 1.24 -4.99
CA LEU A 8 -18.88 2.34 -4.26
C LEU A 8 -19.47 2.43 -2.87
N GLU A 9 -18.73 3.04 -1.96
CA GLU A 9 -19.23 3.52 -0.67
C GLU A 9 -18.94 5.01 -0.54
N LEU A 10 -19.75 5.73 0.24
CA LEU A 10 -19.48 7.12 0.58
C LEU A 10 -18.34 7.17 1.61
N ASP A 11 -17.48 8.19 1.53
CA ASP A 11 -16.57 8.49 2.63
C ASP A 11 -17.39 8.71 3.92
N SER A 12 -16.87 8.25 5.06
CA SER A 12 -17.54 8.29 6.37
C SER A 12 -18.00 9.69 6.77
N ASN A 13 -17.30 10.73 6.31
CA ASN A 13 -17.59 12.12 6.60
C ASN A 13 -18.50 12.82 5.57
N VAL A 14 -18.90 12.13 4.48
CA VAL A 14 -19.78 12.71 3.46
C VAL A 14 -21.22 12.74 3.94
N ARG A 15 -21.87 13.88 3.69
CA ARG A 15 -23.29 14.13 3.95
C ARG A 15 -23.97 14.53 2.66
N ARG A 16 -25.22 14.09 2.49
CA ARG A 16 -26.06 14.36 1.31
C ARG A 16 -27.20 15.30 1.68
N SER A 17 -27.55 16.21 0.77
CA SER A 17 -28.79 16.98 0.90
C SER A 17 -30.01 16.06 0.88
N SER A 18 -31.14 16.54 1.40
CA SER A 18 -32.40 15.77 1.44
C SER A 18 -32.88 15.29 0.08
N ASN A 19 -32.62 16.05 -0.99
CA ASN A 19 -32.91 15.68 -2.37
C ASN A 19 -31.76 14.94 -3.08
N GLY A 20 -30.66 14.65 -2.38
CA GLY A 20 -29.51 13.89 -2.87
C GLY A 20 -28.61 14.60 -3.89
N THR A 21 -28.92 15.84 -4.28
CA THR A 21 -28.21 16.58 -5.34
C THR A 21 -27.02 17.41 -4.86
N ALA A 22 -26.73 17.43 -3.56
CA ALA A 22 -25.51 18.01 -3.03
C ALA A 22 -24.80 17.02 -2.08
N LEU A 23 -23.49 16.91 -2.23
CA LEU A 23 -22.58 16.16 -1.36
C LEU A 23 -21.63 17.15 -0.68
N MET A 24 -21.51 17.06 0.65
CA MET A 24 -20.60 17.86 1.45
C MET A 24 -19.76 16.94 2.33
N GLY A 25 -18.43 17.10 2.30
CA GLY A 25 -17.49 16.24 3.01
C GLY A 25 -16.36 15.79 2.11
N GLY A 26 -15.89 14.57 2.33
CA GLY A 26 -14.73 13.96 1.70
C GLY A 26 -13.40 14.36 2.34
N SER A 27 -12.33 13.76 1.85
CA SER A 27 -10.95 14.10 2.21
C SER A 27 -10.14 14.28 0.92
N PRO A 28 -9.79 15.51 0.51
CA PRO A 28 -10.05 16.79 1.17
C PRO A 28 -11.53 17.19 1.18
N PHE A 29 -11.92 18.06 2.13
CA PHE A 29 -13.29 18.54 2.25
C PHE A 29 -13.74 19.32 1.01
N ARG A 30 -14.90 18.98 0.47
CA ARG A 30 -15.46 19.57 -0.75
C ARG A 30 -16.99 19.68 -0.66
N LEU A 31 -17.54 20.52 -1.54
CA LEU A 31 -18.97 20.58 -1.86
C LEU A 31 -19.14 20.26 -3.34
N ILE A 32 -19.86 19.17 -3.67
CA ILE A 32 -20.16 18.77 -5.04
C ILE A 32 -21.66 18.78 -5.26
N ARG A 33 -22.11 19.48 -6.30
CA ARG A 33 -23.50 19.43 -6.77
C ARG A 33 -23.63 18.43 -7.90
N LEU A 34 -24.69 17.63 -7.85
CA LEU A 34 -25.07 16.63 -8.84
C LEU A 34 -26.35 17.07 -9.55
N SER A 35 -26.50 16.68 -10.81
CA SER A 35 -27.82 16.67 -11.45
C SER A 35 -28.69 15.56 -10.83
N ALA A 36 -30.00 15.58 -11.09
CA ALA A 36 -30.88 14.50 -10.67
C ALA A 36 -30.42 13.12 -11.21
N ALA A 37 -30.00 13.08 -12.48
CA ALA A 37 -29.44 11.88 -13.09
C ALA A 37 -28.12 11.42 -12.42
N GLY A 38 -27.24 12.36 -12.07
CA GLY A 38 -26.00 12.04 -11.35
C GLY A 38 -26.24 11.53 -9.93
N SER A 39 -27.24 12.06 -9.24
CA SER A 39 -27.67 11.56 -7.92
C SER A 39 -28.22 10.14 -7.99
N GLN A 40 -29.03 9.84 -9.02
CA GLN A 40 -29.54 8.49 -9.24
C GLN A 40 -28.42 7.51 -9.56
N LEU A 41 -27.50 7.87 -10.45
CA LEU A 41 -26.37 7.02 -10.79
C LEU A 41 -25.47 6.71 -9.58
N LEU A 42 -25.26 7.71 -8.70
CA LEU A 42 -24.57 7.48 -7.43
C LEU A 42 -25.33 6.48 -6.55
N ASN A 43 -26.67 6.58 -6.45
CA ASN A 43 -27.45 5.60 -5.69
C ASN A 43 -27.24 4.18 -6.24
N ASP A 44 -27.26 4.03 -7.56
CA ASP A 44 -27.11 2.73 -8.21
C ASP A 44 -25.72 2.11 -7.96
N TRP A 45 -24.66 2.93 -7.87
CA TRP A 45 -23.32 2.46 -7.46
C TRP A 45 -23.24 2.08 -5.98
N LEU A 46 -23.92 2.82 -5.11
CA LEU A 46 -23.97 2.52 -3.66
C LEU A 46 -24.73 1.22 -3.38
N THR A 47 -25.75 0.90 -4.18
CA THR A 47 -26.50 -0.37 -4.10
C THR A 47 -25.85 -1.51 -4.89
N GLY A 48 -24.78 -1.24 -5.65
CA GLY A 48 -24.09 -2.24 -6.47
C GLY A 48 -24.88 -2.71 -7.70
N THR A 49 -25.90 -1.97 -8.12
CA THR A 49 -26.80 -2.33 -9.22
C THR A 49 -26.37 -1.74 -10.57
N ALA A 50 -25.36 -0.87 -10.59
CA ALA A 50 -24.89 -0.20 -11.80
C ALA A 50 -23.62 -0.81 -12.41
N THR A 51 -23.56 -0.75 -13.74
CA THR A 51 -22.35 -0.92 -14.55
C THR A 51 -21.89 0.43 -15.08
N LEU A 52 -20.60 0.57 -15.41
CA LEU A 52 -20.10 1.75 -16.12
C LEU A 52 -20.48 1.66 -17.59
N ALA A 53 -21.66 2.18 -17.93
CA ALA A 53 -22.23 2.07 -19.27
C ALA A 53 -21.94 3.28 -20.19
N SER A 54 -21.43 4.41 -19.67
CA SER A 54 -21.20 5.63 -20.45
C SER A 54 -19.95 6.42 -20.05
N SER A 55 -19.46 7.26 -20.97
CA SER A 55 -18.38 8.22 -20.73
C SER A 55 -18.72 9.20 -19.60
N GLU A 56 -19.97 9.63 -19.53
CA GLU A 56 -20.44 10.58 -18.51
C GLU A 56 -20.54 9.93 -17.14
N ALA A 57 -20.95 8.66 -17.06
CA ALA A 57 -20.89 7.87 -15.85
C ALA A 57 -19.45 7.71 -15.36
N THR A 58 -18.52 7.45 -16.28
CA THR A 58 -17.08 7.33 -15.97
C THR A 58 -16.52 8.65 -15.43
N LYS A 59 -16.81 9.78 -16.09
CA LYS A 59 -16.37 11.11 -15.61
C LYS A 59 -16.94 11.46 -14.23
N LEU A 60 -18.21 11.12 -13.97
CA LEU A 60 -18.81 11.35 -12.66
C LEU A 60 -18.13 10.49 -11.58
N ARG A 61 -17.96 9.19 -11.84
CA ARG A 61 -17.25 8.28 -10.94
C ARG A 61 -15.87 8.83 -10.60
N ASP A 62 -15.08 9.17 -11.62
CA ASP A 62 -13.71 9.64 -11.46
C ASP A 62 -13.67 10.96 -10.69
N ARG A 63 -14.63 11.87 -10.94
CA ARG A 63 -14.76 13.12 -10.20
C ARG A 63 -15.08 12.88 -8.73
N LEU A 64 -15.94 11.92 -8.40
CA LEU A 64 -16.30 11.60 -7.02
C LEU A 64 -15.13 10.90 -6.29
N ILE A 65 -14.46 9.96 -6.96
CA ILE A 65 -13.28 9.27 -6.42
C ILE A 65 -12.16 10.29 -6.16
N ARG A 66 -11.75 11.08 -7.17
CA ARG A 66 -10.72 12.13 -7.03
C ARG A 66 -11.12 13.24 -6.06
N GLY A 67 -12.43 13.42 -5.86
CA GLY A 67 -12.98 14.33 -4.87
C GLY A 67 -12.88 13.82 -3.44
N GLY A 68 -12.48 12.56 -3.22
CA GLY A 68 -12.50 11.91 -1.91
C GLY A 68 -13.91 11.72 -1.37
N MET A 69 -14.93 11.67 -2.24
CA MET A 69 -16.33 11.54 -1.83
C MET A 69 -16.78 10.09 -1.68
N VAL A 70 -16.14 9.21 -2.44
CA VAL A 70 -16.50 7.79 -2.54
C VAL A 70 -15.26 6.93 -2.65
N HIS A 71 -15.35 5.69 -2.19
CA HIS A 71 -14.31 4.68 -2.27
C HIS A 71 -14.84 3.47 -3.06
N PRO A 72 -14.04 2.89 -3.97
CA PRO A 72 -14.39 1.63 -4.60
C PRO A 72 -14.36 0.52 -3.56
N VAL A 73 -15.39 -0.31 -3.55
CA VAL A 73 -15.49 -1.45 -2.64
C VAL A 73 -15.10 -2.70 -3.41
N PHE A 74 -13.91 -3.22 -3.11
CA PHE A 74 -13.47 -4.51 -3.60
C PHE A 74 -13.86 -5.58 -2.58
N SER A 75 -14.97 -6.29 -2.84
CA SER A 75 -15.18 -7.57 -2.15
C SER A 75 -14.07 -8.52 -2.61
N PRO A 76 -13.49 -9.35 -1.72
CA PRO A 76 -12.43 -10.27 -2.12
C PRO A 76 -12.94 -11.12 -3.29
N VAL A 77 -12.36 -10.88 -4.46
CA VAL A 77 -12.75 -11.56 -5.69
C VAL A 77 -12.20 -12.98 -5.60
N PRO A 78 -13.00 -14.04 -5.85
CA PRO A 78 -12.45 -15.36 -6.08
C PRO A 78 -11.60 -15.32 -7.37
N THR A 79 -10.28 -15.42 -7.19
CA THR A 79 -9.21 -15.93 -8.09
C THR A 79 -9.18 -15.56 -9.60
N ASN A 80 -10.14 -14.81 -10.15
CA ASN A 80 -10.27 -14.58 -11.60
C ASN A 80 -10.31 -13.09 -11.99
N SER A 81 -9.77 -12.19 -11.18
CA SER A 81 -9.46 -10.82 -11.65
C SER A 81 -8.26 -10.84 -12.60
N PRO A 82 -8.15 -9.94 -13.59
CA PRO A 82 -6.93 -9.83 -14.39
C PRO A 82 -5.75 -9.68 -13.44
N GLU A 83 -4.77 -10.57 -13.58
CA GLU A 83 -3.60 -10.67 -12.70
C GLU A 83 -2.77 -9.41 -12.86
N VAL A 84 -2.95 -8.45 -11.95
CA VAL A 84 -2.01 -7.32 -11.83
C VAL A 84 -0.67 -7.93 -11.45
N THR A 85 0.26 -7.94 -12.40
CA THR A 85 1.58 -8.55 -12.18
C THR A 85 2.32 -7.77 -11.10
N SER A 86 2.90 -8.49 -10.13
CA SER A 86 3.55 -7.88 -8.97
C SER A 86 4.90 -8.51 -8.68
N ALA A 87 5.76 -7.75 -8.02
CA ALA A 87 6.98 -8.24 -7.40
C ALA A 87 7.12 -7.65 -6.00
N PHE A 88 7.79 -8.37 -5.11
CA PHE A 88 7.96 -8.00 -3.71
C PHE A 88 9.38 -7.50 -3.45
N VAL A 89 9.48 -6.43 -2.67
CA VAL A 89 10.75 -5.89 -2.18
C VAL A 89 10.71 -5.85 -0.66
N VAL A 90 11.61 -6.59 -0.02
CA VAL A 90 11.66 -6.77 1.42
C VAL A 90 12.99 -6.23 1.97
N PRO A 91 13.05 -5.01 2.51
CA PRO A 91 14.22 -4.56 3.25
C PRO A 91 14.31 -5.29 4.60
N VAL A 92 15.51 -5.71 4.98
CA VAL A 92 15.78 -6.34 6.28
C VAL A 92 17.07 -5.81 6.90
N HIS A 93 17.05 -5.61 8.20
CA HIS A 93 18.25 -5.32 9.00
C HIS A 93 18.06 -5.92 10.41
N ASN A 94 18.82 -6.95 10.74
CA ASN A 94 18.79 -7.63 12.04
C ASN A 94 17.41 -8.19 12.44
N ASP A 95 16.65 -8.75 11.49
CA ASP A 95 15.34 -9.36 11.77
C ASP A 95 15.08 -10.65 10.98
N SER A 96 15.94 -11.65 11.17
CA SER A 96 15.79 -12.97 10.54
C SER A 96 14.45 -13.64 10.87
N ASP A 97 13.98 -13.55 12.12
CA ASP A 97 12.72 -14.18 12.55
C ASP A 97 11.48 -13.51 11.92
N GLY A 98 11.53 -12.18 11.72
CA GLY A 98 10.52 -11.47 10.95
C GLY A 98 10.53 -11.92 9.49
N LEU A 99 11.72 -11.90 8.89
CA LEU A 99 11.92 -12.25 7.48
C LEU A 99 11.37 -13.65 7.16
N ASP A 100 11.72 -14.67 7.95
CA ASP A 100 11.27 -16.05 7.70
C ASP A 100 9.74 -16.18 7.73
N ARG A 101 9.10 -15.56 8.72
CA ARG A 101 7.63 -15.54 8.84
C ARG A 101 6.97 -14.83 7.67
N LEU A 102 7.48 -13.65 7.28
CA LEU A 102 6.95 -12.90 6.15
C LEU A 102 7.09 -13.68 4.84
N LEU A 103 8.28 -14.21 4.54
CA LEU A 103 8.51 -14.95 3.29
C LEU A 103 7.62 -16.18 3.18
N GLY A 104 7.39 -16.90 4.28
CA GLY A 104 6.42 -18.01 4.31
C GLY A 104 5.00 -17.57 3.93
N VAL A 105 4.54 -16.41 4.42
CA VAL A 105 3.24 -15.85 4.06
C VAL A 105 3.19 -15.40 2.59
N LEU A 106 4.22 -14.69 2.11
CA LEU A 106 4.28 -14.25 0.71
C LEU A 106 4.27 -15.44 -0.26
N ARG A 107 5.00 -16.51 0.05
CA ARG A 107 5.01 -17.74 -0.77
C ARG A 107 3.70 -18.49 -0.73
N SER A 108 2.99 -18.50 0.41
CA SER A 108 1.63 -19.06 0.47
C SER A 108 0.63 -18.29 -0.39
N TYR A 109 0.85 -17.00 -0.57
CA TYR A 109 0.00 -16.10 -1.35
C TYR A 109 0.31 -16.16 -2.85
N SER A 110 1.58 -16.07 -3.23
CA SER A 110 2.02 -16.10 -4.62
C SER A 110 3.33 -16.88 -4.73
N PRO A 111 3.24 -18.21 -4.92
CA PRO A 111 4.39 -19.10 -4.95
C PRO A 111 5.45 -18.67 -5.97
N GLU A 112 5.00 -18.21 -7.14
CA GLU A 112 5.85 -17.87 -8.30
C GLU A 112 6.26 -16.40 -8.37
N SER A 113 5.79 -15.54 -7.46
CA SER A 113 6.14 -14.11 -7.51
C SER A 113 7.64 -13.90 -7.28
N GLN A 114 8.20 -12.93 -8.00
CA GLN A 114 9.56 -12.48 -7.71
C GLN A 114 9.59 -11.77 -6.36
N ILE A 115 10.51 -12.18 -5.49
CA ILE A 115 10.76 -11.57 -4.19
C ILE A 115 12.23 -11.21 -4.12
N VAL A 116 12.54 -9.92 -3.97
CA VAL A 116 13.90 -9.42 -3.75
C VAL A 116 14.00 -8.98 -2.30
N VAL A 117 14.83 -9.68 -1.54
CA VAL A 117 15.20 -9.31 -0.18
C VAL A 117 16.47 -8.48 -0.23
N VAL A 118 16.45 -7.32 0.42
CA VAL A 118 17.61 -6.43 0.53
C VAL A 118 18.07 -6.42 1.96
N ASP A 119 19.19 -7.09 2.23
CA ASP A 119 19.86 -7.06 3.52
C ASP A 119 20.71 -5.80 3.66
N ASP A 120 20.26 -4.88 4.50
CA ASP A 120 20.90 -3.59 4.73
C ASP A 120 21.95 -3.67 5.86
N ALA A 121 22.94 -4.54 5.65
CA ALA A 121 24.05 -4.83 6.55
C ALA A 121 23.65 -5.43 7.92
N SER A 122 22.89 -6.55 7.92
CA SER A 122 22.64 -7.32 9.13
C SER A 122 23.93 -7.90 9.72
N ALA A 123 23.97 -8.03 11.05
CA ALA A 123 25.12 -8.60 11.78
C ALA A 123 25.32 -10.10 11.47
N ASP A 124 24.22 -10.83 11.23
CA ASP A 124 24.24 -12.22 10.79
C ASP A 124 23.67 -12.36 9.38
N VAL A 125 24.48 -11.95 8.40
CA VAL A 125 24.16 -12.10 6.96
C VAL A 125 23.95 -13.57 6.57
N SER A 126 24.61 -14.50 7.26
CA SER A 126 24.52 -15.93 6.92
C SER A 126 23.13 -16.51 7.24
N SER A 127 22.55 -16.10 8.37
CA SER A 127 21.17 -16.43 8.72
C SER A 127 20.18 -15.87 7.69
N VAL A 128 20.34 -14.60 7.31
CA VAL A 128 19.49 -13.96 6.29
C VAL A 128 19.58 -14.70 4.96
N ALA A 129 20.79 -14.99 4.49
CA ALA A 129 21.00 -15.71 3.22
C ALA A 129 20.41 -17.12 3.22
N ALA A 130 20.52 -17.85 4.34
CA ALA A 130 19.92 -19.18 4.48
C ALA A 130 18.39 -19.13 4.38
N ILE A 131 17.75 -18.16 5.04
CA ILE A 131 16.29 -17.96 5.00
C ILE A 131 15.85 -17.59 3.58
N VAL A 132 16.51 -16.62 2.95
CA VAL A 132 16.16 -16.18 1.58
C VAL A 132 16.25 -17.34 0.59
N ALA A 133 17.31 -18.15 0.68
CA ALA A 133 17.48 -19.34 -0.15
C ALA A 133 16.40 -20.41 0.11
N ALA A 134 16.04 -20.66 1.37
CA ALA A 134 15.01 -21.62 1.74
C ALA A 134 13.63 -21.27 1.16
N HIS A 135 13.35 -19.98 0.98
CA HIS A 135 12.12 -19.48 0.34
C HIS A 135 12.28 -19.18 -1.16
N GLY A 136 13.41 -19.54 -1.79
CA GLY A 136 13.65 -19.32 -3.22
C GLY A 136 13.55 -17.85 -3.65
N ALA A 137 13.88 -16.91 -2.78
CA ALA A 137 13.88 -15.48 -3.07
C ALA A 137 15.29 -15.01 -3.51
N ASP A 138 15.37 -13.82 -4.12
CA ASP A 138 16.65 -13.20 -4.46
C ASP A 138 17.19 -12.41 -3.26
N LEU A 139 18.51 -12.44 -3.03
CA LEU A 139 19.18 -11.63 -2.02
C LEU A 139 20.06 -10.56 -2.68
N VAL A 140 19.93 -9.32 -2.21
CA VAL A 140 20.92 -8.25 -2.44
C VAL A 140 21.45 -7.81 -1.08
N HIS A 141 22.76 -7.79 -0.90
CA HIS A 141 23.40 -7.39 0.34
C HIS A 141 24.06 -6.01 0.20
N HIS A 142 23.92 -5.16 1.21
CA HIS A 142 24.72 -3.96 1.39
C HIS A 142 25.82 -4.19 2.44
N ASP A 143 27.06 -3.82 2.10
CA ASP A 143 28.20 -3.91 3.04
C ASP A 143 28.08 -2.93 4.22
N VAL A 144 27.31 -1.84 4.04
CA VAL A 144 27.05 -0.83 5.07
C VAL A 144 25.57 -0.52 5.12
N ASN A 145 25.05 -0.20 6.30
CA ASN A 145 23.65 0.16 6.45
C ASN A 145 23.37 1.52 5.77
N ARG A 146 22.64 1.49 4.65
CA ARG A 146 22.29 2.68 3.86
C ARG A 146 20.90 3.22 4.19
N GLY A 147 20.12 2.47 4.95
CA GLY A 147 18.79 2.85 5.40
C GLY A 147 17.66 2.35 4.51
N PRO A 148 16.42 2.51 5.00
CA PRO A 148 15.24 1.88 4.39
C PRO A 148 14.97 2.40 2.97
N ALA A 149 15.12 3.70 2.72
CA ALA A 149 14.98 4.29 1.38
C ALA A 149 15.93 3.63 0.36
N ALA A 150 17.22 3.55 0.70
CA ALA A 150 18.24 2.96 -0.16
C ALA A 150 18.05 1.45 -0.37
N ALA A 151 17.62 0.72 0.67
CA ALA A 151 17.30 -0.70 0.57
C ALA A 151 16.11 -0.94 -0.37
N ARG A 152 14.99 -0.22 -0.20
CA ARG A 152 13.83 -0.30 -1.11
C ARG A 152 14.21 0.06 -2.53
N ASN A 153 14.99 1.11 -2.72
CA ASN A 153 15.49 1.53 -4.02
C ASN A 153 16.36 0.49 -4.71
N THR A 154 17.25 -0.14 -3.96
CA THR A 154 18.09 -1.24 -4.46
C THR A 154 17.22 -2.42 -4.90
N GLY A 155 16.21 -2.77 -4.10
CA GLY A 155 15.31 -3.88 -4.39
C GLY A 155 14.49 -3.69 -5.65
N TRP A 156 13.75 -2.57 -5.79
CA TRP A 156 12.90 -2.39 -6.97
C TRP A 156 13.71 -2.21 -8.26
N ARG A 157 14.91 -1.60 -8.18
CA ARG A 157 15.82 -1.52 -9.32
C ARG A 157 16.35 -2.90 -9.70
N ASN A 158 16.66 -3.76 -8.73
CA ASN A 158 17.07 -5.15 -8.99
C ASN A 158 15.94 -5.97 -9.62
N VAL A 159 14.68 -5.79 -9.18
CA VAL A 159 13.52 -6.42 -9.83
C VAL A 159 13.46 -6.08 -11.32
N LEU A 160 13.69 -4.83 -11.70
CA LEU A 160 13.60 -4.37 -13.08
C LEU A 160 14.86 -4.65 -13.92
N GLN A 161 15.95 -5.15 -13.32
CA GLN A 161 17.12 -5.51 -14.10
C GLN A 161 16.81 -6.68 -15.03
N PRO A 162 17.22 -6.62 -16.31
CA PRO A 162 17.07 -7.74 -17.22
C PRO A 162 17.79 -8.97 -16.69
N LYS A 163 17.02 -10.00 -16.32
CA LYS A 163 17.55 -11.33 -16.01
C LYS A 163 17.59 -12.15 -17.29
N VAL A 164 18.55 -11.88 -18.17
CA VAL A 164 18.74 -12.66 -19.40
C VAL A 164 19.51 -13.93 -19.03
N THR A 165 18.80 -15.04 -18.90
CA THR A 165 19.39 -16.36 -18.66
C THR A 165 19.56 -17.15 -19.96
N SER A 166 18.82 -16.80 -21.01
CA SER A 166 18.90 -17.41 -22.33
C SER A 166 18.52 -16.43 -23.46
N PRO A 167 19.01 -16.64 -24.70
CA PRO A 167 18.57 -15.87 -25.86
C PRO A 167 17.06 -16.04 -26.07
N GLY A 168 16.30 -14.95 -25.96
CA GLY A 168 14.84 -14.95 -26.10
C GLY A 168 14.04 -14.71 -24.82
N ASP A 169 14.71 -14.61 -23.66
CA ASP A 169 14.04 -14.28 -22.40
C ASP A 169 13.40 -12.88 -22.48
N VAL A 170 12.10 -12.82 -22.21
CA VAL A 170 11.39 -11.56 -22.03
C VAL A 170 11.66 -11.10 -20.60
N THR A 171 12.13 -9.86 -20.43
CA THR A 171 12.29 -9.27 -19.10
C THR A 171 10.91 -9.15 -18.45
N PHE A 172 10.70 -9.90 -17.37
CA PHE A 172 9.52 -9.73 -16.54
C PHE A 172 9.52 -8.31 -15.97
N ARG A 173 8.41 -7.60 -16.16
CA ARG A 173 8.23 -6.23 -15.67
C ARG A 173 6.90 -6.17 -14.94
N PRO A 174 6.89 -6.17 -13.60
CA PRO A 174 5.65 -6.14 -12.86
C PRO A 174 4.96 -4.78 -13.05
N GLU A 175 3.64 -4.80 -13.12
CA GLU A 175 2.81 -3.59 -13.13
C GLU A 175 2.94 -2.82 -11.82
N VAL A 176 3.12 -3.53 -10.70
CA VAL A 176 3.27 -2.95 -9.36
C VAL A 176 4.41 -3.57 -8.55
N MET A 177 5.01 -2.76 -7.69
CA MET A 177 5.96 -3.15 -6.66
C MET A 177 5.26 -3.20 -5.31
N VAL A 178 5.42 -4.31 -4.59
CA VAL A 178 4.93 -4.46 -3.21
C VAL A 178 6.13 -4.31 -2.28
N PHE A 179 6.17 -3.20 -1.54
CA PHE A 179 7.14 -3.02 -0.46
C PHE A 179 6.51 -3.52 0.84
N VAL A 180 7.25 -4.32 1.60
CA VAL A 180 6.80 -4.82 2.89
C VAL A 180 8.00 -5.03 3.81
N ASP A 181 7.94 -4.51 5.02
CA ASP A 181 9.02 -4.63 6.00
C ASP A 181 9.04 -6.03 6.63
N ALA A 182 10.24 -6.51 6.99
CA ALA A 182 10.42 -7.88 7.52
C ALA A 182 9.61 -8.18 8.80
N ASP A 183 9.22 -7.17 9.58
CA ASP A 183 8.40 -7.33 10.79
C ASP A 183 6.89 -7.16 10.56
N VAL A 184 6.45 -7.15 9.30
CA VAL A 184 5.05 -7.01 8.90
C VAL A 184 4.53 -8.32 8.32
N VAL A 185 3.34 -8.75 8.74
CA VAL A 185 2.67 -9.95 8.23
C VAL A 185 1.29 -9.58 7.68
N PRO A 186 1.05 -9.74 6.37
CA PRO A 186 -0.26 -9.51 5.78
C PRO A 186 -1.31 -10.53 6.25
N ARG A 187 -2.54 -10.09 6.53
CA ARG A 187 -3.67 -11.01 6.73
C ARG A 187 -4.10 -11.63 5.40
N ALA A 188 -4.85 -12.73 5.50
CA ALA A 188 -5.51 -13.35 4.35
C ALA A 188 -6.28 -12.30 3.52
N ALA A 189 -6.20 -12.42 2.20
CA ALA A 189 -6.80 -11.51 1.23
C ALA A 189 -6.21 -10.07 1.16
N ALA A 190 -5.33 -9.65 2.09
CA ALA A 190 -4.88 -8.25 2.16
C ALA A 190 -4.20 -7.79 0.86
N ILE A 191 -3.25 -8.57 0.34
CA ILE A 191 -2.55 -8.23 -0.90
C ILE A 191 -3.53 -8.23 -2.08
N GLN A 192 -4.43 -9.22 -2.22
CA GLN A 192 -5.43 -9.23 -3.31
C GLN A 192 -6.31 -7.96 -3.27
N THR A 193 -6.75 -7.55 -2.08
CA THR A 193 -7.55 -6.35 -1.89
C THR A 193 -6.78 -5.10 -2.35
N LEU A 194 -5.49 -4.98 -2.01
CA LEU A 194 -4.65 -3.86 -2.45
C LEU A 194 -4.47 -3.86 -3.98
N LEU A 195 -4.17 -5.02 -4.57
CA LEU A 195 -3.96 -5.15 -6.02
C LEU A 195 -5.22 -4.79 -6.83
N ALA A 196 -6.42 -5.06 -6.31
CA ALA A 196 -7.68 -4.79 -7.00
C ALA A 196 -7.88 -3.30 -7.36
N HIS A 197 -7.30 -2.38 -6.59
CA HIS A 197 -7.36 -0.93 -6.87
C HIS A 197 -6.60 -0.53 -8.13
N PHE A 198 -5.61 -1.31 -8.59
CA PHE A 198 -4.78 -0.96 -9.74
C PHE A 198 -5.47 -1.15 -11.10
N VAL A 199 -6.71 -1.63 -11.11
CA VAL A 199 -7.59 -1.53 -12.28
C VAL A 199 -7.84 -0.07 -12.69
N ASP A 200 -7.74 0.88 -11.75
CA ASP A 200 -7.74 2.30 -12.06
C ASP A 200 -6.30 2.75 -12.41
N PRO A 201 -6.04 3.14 -13.68
CA PRO A 201 -4.70 3.56 -14.11
C PRO A 201 -4.22 4.84 -13.41
N ALA A 202 -5.10 5.61 -12.77
CA ALA A 202 -4.74 6.81 -12.01
C ALA A 202 -4.18 6.51 -10.61
N VAL A 203 -4.40 5.30 -10.08
CA VAL A 203 -3.88 4.88 -8.79
C VAL A 203 -2.38 4.60 -8.90
N SER A 204 -1.58 5.36 -8.14
CA SER A 204 -0.14 5.14 -7.99
C SER A 204 0.18 4.26 -6.80
N VAL A 205 -0.50 4.45 -5.67
CA VAL A 205 -0.18 3.79 -4.41
C VAL A 205 -1.43 3.36 -3.69
N VAL A 206 -1.37 2.17 -3.08
CA VAL A 206 -2.40 1.66 -2.17
C VAL A 206 -1.70 1.10 -0.94
N ALA A 207 -2.09 1.58 0.23
CA ALA A 207 -1.56 1.11 1.50
C ALA A 207 -2.65 0.46 2.36
N PRO A 208 -2.33 -0.64 3.07
CA PRO A 208 -3.23 -1.27 4.01
C PRO A 208 -3.31 -0.51 5.33
N ARG A 209 -4.25 -0.91 6.19
CA ARG A 209 -4.18 -0.60 7.63
C ARG A 209 -3.07 -1.42 8.28
N VAL A 210 -2.11 -0.73 8.89
CA VAL A 210 -1.00 -1.34 9.64
C VAL A 210 -1.40 -1.40 11.11
N ALA A 211 -2.04 -2.50 11.50
CA ALA A 211 -2.44 -2.73 12.88
C ALA A 211 -1.28 -3.35 13.69
N ALA A 212 -1.28 -3.11 15.00
CA ALA A 212 -0.38 -3.80 15.90
C ALA A 212 -0.71 -5.30 15.96
N GLU A 213 0.32 -6.15 16.09
CA GLU A 213 0.10 -7.57 16.37
C GLU A 213 -0.66 -7.73 17.71
N PRO A 214 -1.75 -8.52 17.77
CA PRO A 214 -2.47 -8.73 19.02
C PRO A 214 -1.57 -9.37 20.08
N GLY A 215 -1.65 -8.89 21.32
CA GLY A 215 -0.89 -9.42 22.44
C GLY A 215 -1.52 -9.08 23.79
N ALA A 216 -1.13 -9.82 24.82
CA ALA A 216 -1.66 -9.66 26.18
C ALA A 216 -0.82 -8.72 27.06
N ASP A 217 0.35 -8.29 26.60
CA ASP A 217 1.22 -7.40 27.36
C ASP A 217 0.80 -5.92 27.22
N ARG A 218 1.38 -5.08 28.08
CA ARG A 218 1.03 -3.65 28.16
C ARG A 218 1.43 -2.86 26.92
N ILE A 219 2.48 -3.29 26.19
CA ILE A 219 2.90 -2.63 24.95
C ILE A 219 1.89 -2.98 23.86
N ALA A 220 1.49 -4.25 23.73
CA ALA A 220 0.49 -4.68 22.79
C ALA A 220 -0.86 -3.99 23.02
N ALA A 221 -1.31 -3.89 24.28
CA ALA A 221 -2.53 -3.16 24.63
C ALA A 221 -2.45 -1.67 24.27
N TYR A 222 -1.29 -1.03 24.47
CA TYR A 222 -1.10 0.38 24.09
C TYR A 222 -1.06 0.57 22.57
N GLU A 223 -0.30 -0.27 21.86
CA GLU A 223 -0.15 -0.23 20.39
C GLU A 223 -1.46 -0.54 19.67
N ALA A 224 -2.34 -1.36 20.26
CA ALA A 224 -3.67 -1.62 19.70
C ALA A 224 -4.52 -0.35 19.52
N ASP A 225 -4.35 0.63 20.41
CA ASP A 225 -5.14 1.87 20.41
C ASP A 225 -4.34 3.11 19.97
N ASN A 226 -3.00 3.08 20.04
CA ASN A 226 -2.13 4.25 19.89
C ASN A 226 -0.93 4.01 18.95
N SER A 227 -1.02 3.03 18.06
CA SER A 227 -0.01 2.82 17.02
C SER A 227 0.07 4.03 16.09
N PRO A 228 1.29 4.55 15.79
CA PRO A 228 1.45 5.66 14.86
C PRO A 228 1.40 5.18 13.41
N LEU A 229 1.38 3.86 13.18
CA LEU A 229 1.28 3.23 11.87
C LEU A 229 -0.19 2.94 11.50
N ASP A 230 -1.08 2.86 12.49
CA ASP A 230 -2.51 2.64 12.26
C ASP A 230 -3.20 3.95 11.88
N MET A 231 -3.50 4.12 10.59
CA MET A 231 -4.18 5.29 10.04
C MET A 231 -5.71 5.26 10.22
N GLY A 232 -6.23 4.27 10.96
CA GLY A 232 -7.64 4.15 11.30
C GLY A 232 -8.44 3.18 10.42
N SER A 233 -9.75 3.15 10.64
CA SER A 233 -10.68 2.20 9.99
C SER A 233 -11.36 2.74 8.73
N ASP A 234 -11.18 4.02 8.43
CA ASP A 234 -11.92 4.69 7.37
C ASP A 234 -11.08 4.75 6.09
N ALA A 235 -11.65 4.32 4.98
CA ALA A 235 -11.01 4.46 3.68
C ALA A 235 -10.78 5.95 3.38
N ALA A 236 -9.67 6.26 2.70
CA ALA A 236 -9.32 7.63 2.41
C ALA A 236 -8.55 7.76 1.09
N LEU A 237 -8.75 8.88 0.40
CA LEU A 237 -7.67 9.40 -0.43
C LEU A 237 -6.61 9.99 0.47
N VAL A 238 -5.35 9.69 0.15
CA VAL A 238 -4.22 10.25 0.85
C VAL A 238 -3.88 11.59 0.20
N PHE A 239 -3.83 12.65 1.00
CA PHE A 239 -3.53 13.99 0.51
C PHE A 239 -2.90 14.85 1.61
N PRO A 240 -1.83 15.62 1.33
CA PRO A 240 -1.19 16.47 2.33
C PRO A 240 -2.18 17.40 3.05
N GLY A 241 -2.12 17.44 4.38
CA GLY A 241 -2.98 18.30 5.21
C GLY A 241 -4.43 17.81 5.34
N THR A 242 -4.72 16.56 5.00
CA THR A 242 -6.04 15.95 5.17
C THR A 242 -6.02 14.85 6.24
N ARG A 243 -7.17 14.21 6.51
CA ARG A 243 -7.35 13.17 7.55
C ARG A 243 -6.29 12.08 7.44
N THR A 244 -5.98 11.65 6.23
CA THR A 244 -4.90 10.71 5.93
C THR A 244 -3.87 11.44 5.08
N SER A 245 -2.87 12.03 5.73
CA SER A 245 -1.89 12.90 5.06
C SER A 245 -0.75 12.13 4.39
N TYR A 246 -0.49 10.91 4.84
CA TYR A 246 0.53 10.00 4.31
C TYR A 246 0.12 8.56 4.62
N VAL A 247 0.88 7.60 4.10
CA VAL A 247 0.74 6.18 4.43
C VAL A 247 2.12 5.57 4.69
N PRO A 248 2.28 4.75 5.73
CA PRO A 248 3.59 4.23 6.11
C PRO A 248 4.08 3.16 5.13
N SER A 249 5.39 3.13 4.87
CA SER A 249 6.02 2.09 4.02
C SER A 249 6.24 0.74 4.70
N ALA A 250 5.68 0.51 5.89
CA ALA A 250 5.61 -0.80 6.54
C ALA A 250 5.01 -1.85 5.61
N MET A 251 3.98 -1.46 4.85
CA MET A 251 3.62 -2.11 3.60
C MET A 251 2.93 -1.10 2.68
N LEU A 252 3.31 -1.06 1.40
CA LEU A 252 2.57 -0.33 0.37
C LEU A 252 2.79 -0.95 -1.00
N VAL A 253 1.78 -0.85 -1.86
CA VAL A 253 1.86 -1.26 -3.26
C VAL A 253 1.98 -0.01 -4.11
N VAL A 254 2.96 0.02 -5.02
CA VAL A 254 3.24 1.18 -5.90
C VAL A 254 3.22 0.74 -7.35
N ARG A 255 2.56 1.50 -8.23
CA ARG A 255 2.63 1.29 -9.67
C ARG A 255 4.06 1.55 -10.16
N THR A 256 4.65 0.56 -10.83
CA THR A 256 6.07 0.55 -11.20
C THR A 256 6.48 1.78 -12.02
N ASN A 257 5.72 2.11 -13.08
CA ASN A 257 6.04 3.26 -13.94
C ASN A 257 5.95 4.61 -13.22
N MET A 258 5.08 4.74 -12.21
CA MET A 258 4.93 5.96 -11.43
C MET A 258 6.04 6.07 -10.38
N LEU A 259 6.48 4.95 -9.79
CA LEU A 259 7.66 4.89 -8.92
C LEU A 259 8.92 5.36 -9.66
N GLU A 260 9.15 4.85 -10.87
CA GLU A 260 10.26 5.29 -11.73
C GLU A 260 10.15 6.78 -12.09
N GLY A 261 8.94 7.23 -12.43
CA GLY A 261 8.67 8.62 -12.81
C GLY A 261 9.04 9.64 -11.73
N VAL A 262 8.99 9.25 -10.46
CA VAL A 262 9.43 10.09 -9.33
C VAL A 262 10.84 9.75 -8.82
N GLY A 263 11.52 8.76 -9.41
CA GLY A 263 12.89 8.36 -9.03
C GLY A 263 13.00 7.43 -7.82
N GLY A 264 11.88 6.94 -7.28
CA GLY A 264 11.84 6.11 -6.07
C GLY A 264 11.81 6.92 -4.76
N PHE A 265 12.37 6.34 -3.71
CA PHE A 265 12.50 6.95 -2.38
C PHE A 265 13.72 7.88 -2.32
N ASP A 266 13.67 8.96 -1.53
CA ASP A 266 14.84 9.82 -1.33
C ASP A 266 15.83 9.17 -0.35
N GLU A 267 16.99 8.75 -0.86
CA GLU A 267 18.04 8.05 -0.09
C GLU A 267 18.76 8.98 0.90
N ALA A 268 18.64 10.31 0.75
CA ALA A 268 19.18 11.26 1.73
C ALA A 268 18.32 11.33 3.01
N MET A 269 17.06 10.89 2.94
CA MET A 269 16.15 10.84 4.08
C MET A 269 16.32 9.54 4.85
N ARG A 270 16.68 9.66 6.14
CA ARG A 270 16.74 8.50 7.03
C ARG A 270 15.34 8.07 7.51
N TYR A 271 14.42 9.03 7.61
CA TYR A 271 13.04 8.87 8.06
C TYR A 271 12.13 9.80 7.27
N GLY A 272 10.88 9.39 7.06
CA GLY A 272 9.89 10.17 6.29
C GLY A 272 10.06 10.07 4.78
N GLU A 273 10.89 9.13 4.31
CA GLU A 273 11.10 8.83 2.89
C GLU A 273 9.81 8.38 2.19
N ASP A 274 8.90 7.77 2.95
CA ASP A 274 7.59 7.32 2.51
C ASP A 274 6.63 8.49 2.33
N VAL A 275 6.60 9.42 3.29
CA VAL A 275 5.86 10.69 3.20
C VAL A 275 6.28 11.48 1.97
N ASP A 276 7.59 11.67 1.79
CA ASP A 276 8.14 12.40 0.64
C ASP A 276 7.75 11.74 -0.70
N MET A 277 7.96 10.43 -0.86
CA MET A 277 7.60 9.72 -2.09
C MET A 277 6.10 9.83 -2.40
N VAL A 278 5.25 9.62 -1.38
CA VAL A 278 3.79 9.73 -1.52
C VAL A 278 3.40 11.16 -1.95
N TRP A 279 4.02 12.18 -1.35
CA TRP A 279 3.71 13.57 -1.67
C TRP A 279 4.18 13.97 -3.07
N ARG A 280 5.37 13.52 -3.51
CA ARG A 280 5.83 13.71 -4.89
C ARG A 280 4.85 13.08 -5.90
N LEU A 281 4.39 11.85 -5.65
CA LEU A 281 3.40 11.19 -6.52
C LEU A 281 2.07 11.99 -6.59
N ILE A 282 1.61 12.52 -5.46
CA ILE A 282 0.40 13.36 -5.41
C ILE A 282 0.61 14.67 -6.17
N GLN A 283 1.78 15.31 -6.05
CA GLN A 283 2.12 16.53 -6.80
C GLN A 283 2.15 16.30 -8.31
N HIS A 284 2.49 15.09 -8.76
CA HIS A 284 2.39 14.65 -10.16
C HIS A 284 0.96 14.27 -10.60
N GLY A 285 -0.05 14.45 -9.74
CA GLY A 285 -1.47 14.25 -10.07
C GLY A 285 -1.96 12.80 -9.97
N HIS A 286 -1.15 11.91 -9.37
CA HIS A 286 -1.53 10.52 -9.14
C HIS A 286 -2.39 10.35 -7.89
N LEU A 287 -3.15 9.25 -7.83
CA LEU A 287 -4.00 8.93 -6.68
C LEU A 287 -3.31 7.97 -5.74
N VAL A 288 -3.24 8.34 -4.48
CA VAL A 288 -2.77 7.50 -3.37
C VAL A 288 -3.97 7.14 -2.51
N ARG A 289 -4.14 5.87 -2.20
CA ARG A 289 -5.28 5.34 -1.45
C ARG A 289 -4.86 4.63 -0.18
N PHE A 290 -5.64 4.83 0.86
CA PHE A 290 -5.61 4.03 2.08
C PHE A 290 -6.83 3.08 2.08
N GLU A 291 -6.56 1.79 2.19
CA GLU A 291 -7.54 0.69 2.11
C GLU A 291 -7.56 -0.09 3.45
N PRO A 292 -8.44 0.28 4.39
CA PRO A 292 -8.44 -0.30 5.72
C PRO A 292 -9.02 -1.71 5.79
N ALA A 293 -9.70 -2.19 4.74
CA ALA A 293 -10.13 -3.59 4.68
C ALA A 293 -8.96 -4.55 4.42
N ALA A 294 -7.88 -4.06 3.82
CA ALA A 294 -6.60 -4.76 3.78
C ALA A 294 -5.85 -4.47 5.08
N VAL A 295 -5.68 -5.50 5.92
CA VAL A 295 -5.02 -5.36 7.23
C VAL A 295 -3.73 -6.14 7.23
N VAL A 296 -2.67 -5.51 7.73
CA VAL A 296 -1.40 -6.17 8.04
C VAL A 296 -1.07 -5.96 9.50
N HIS A 297 -0.35 -6.92 10.09
CA HIS A 297 0.11 -6.82 11.47
C HIS A 297 1.59 -6.51 11.50
N HIS A 298 1.96 -5.45 12.22
CA HIS A 298 3.34 -5.12 12.52
C HIS A 298 3.69 -5.64 13.92
N ARG A 299 4.84 -6.33 14.05
CA ARG A 299 5.28 -6.93 15.31
C ARG A 299 5.55 -5.86 16.37
N ASN A 300 4.98 -6.05 17.55
CA ASN A 300 5.24 -5.18 18.70
C ASN A 300 6.70 -5.31 19.18
N ARG A 301 7.26 -4.21 19.70
CA ARG A 301 8.62 -4.26 20.25
C ARG A 301 8.64 -5.05 21.56
N PRO A 302 9.64 -5.93 21.78
CA PRO A 302 9.65 -6.88 22.90
C PRO A 302 9.95 -6.22 24.26
N SER A 303 10.33 -4.95 24.28
CA SER A 303 10.67 -4.24 25.51
C SER A 303 10.31 -2.75 25.43
N VAL A 304 10.06 -2.14 26.60
CA VAL A 304 9.77 -0.70 26.71
C VAL A 304 10.91 0.15 26.15
N ALA A 305 12.16 -0.26 26.34
CA ALA A 305 13.32 0.46 25.81
C ALA A 305 13.41 0.41 24.27
N ALA A 306 13.04 -0.73 23.66
CA ALA A 306 12.95 -0.84 22.20
C ALA A 306 11.78 -0.02 21.65
N PHE A 307 10.63 -0.07 22.31
CA PHE A 307 9.47 0.76 21.99
C PHE A 307 9.79 2.26 22.07
N ALA A 308 10.40 2.73 23.17
CA ALA A 308 10.72 4.13 23.37
C ALA A 308 11.72 4.66 22.32
N ARG A 309 12.72 3.85 21.95
CA ARG A 309 13.66 4.18 20.86
C ARG A 309 12.94 4.34 19.52
N GLN A 310 12.03 3.42 19.19
CA GLN A 310 11.23 3.54 17.97
C GLN A 310 10.40 4.83 17.95
N ARG A 311 9.75 5.17 19.08
CA ARG A 311 8.96 6.40 19.18
C ARG A 311 9.83 7.66 19.06
N PHE A 312 11.01 7.68 19.66
CA PHE A 312 11.97 8.78 19.49
C PHE A 312 12.38 8.95 18.03
N THR A 313 12.70 7.83 17.37
CA THR A 313 13.06 7.81 15.96
C THR A 313 11.95 8.35 15.06
N TYR A 314 10.71 7.89 15.25
CA TYR A 314 9.57 8.45 14.49
C TYR A 314 9.33 9.93 14.82
N GLY A 315 9.55 10.35 16.07
CA GLY A 315 9.47 11.76 16.43
C GLY A 315 10.47 12.65 15.69
N SER A 316 11.66 12.14 15.34
CA SER A 316 12.67 12.91 14.60
C SER A 316 12.30 13.19 13.14
N SER A 317 11.32 12.50 12.56
CA SER A 317 10.82 12.80 11.21
C SER A 317 9.77 13.92 11.18
N ALA A 318 9.23 14.31 12.33
CA ALA A 318 8.23 15.37 12.48
C ALA A 318 8.83 16.75 12.79
N ALA A 319 10.17 16.87 12.82
CA ALA A 319 10.91 18.08 13.18
C ALA A 319 11.34 18.89 11.95
#